data_AF-A0A2U9CY69-F1
#
_entry.id   AF-A0A2U9CY69-F1
#
_cell.length_a   1.000
_cell.length_b   1.000
_cell.length_c   1.000
_cell.angle_alpha   90.00
_cell.angle_beta   90.00
_cell.angle_gamma   90.00
#
_symmetry.space_group_name_H-M   'P 1'
#
loop_
_entity.id
_entity.type
_entity.pdbx_description
1 polymer ?
#
loop_
_entity_poly.entity_id
_entity_poly.type
_entity_poly.pdbx_seq_one_letter_code
_entity_poly.pdbx_strand_id
1 'polypeptide(L)'
;MTGVWRCMLATMVLMCVCLWGCSEAVGGARSRPRPQRRPRKKPKVDPIDLIPPAENINIQRMTGTWYLLNTASKCSYLINHGTKVEPTVMSLSRSSDSDQTLSVSTKTRHNHQCWEILQVYHLTPAPGRLTLKGARAELNTEIVIGETDYSSYAVMYYHKQGKTTVKLYGVLLIHVIFVLNVC
;
A
#
# COMPACT_ATOMS: atom_id res chain seq x y z
N MET A 1 -49.12 -60.60 -42.54
CA MET A 1 -49.08 -60.39 -41.07
C MET A 1 -47.67 -60.43 -40.45
N THR A 2 -46.57 -60.40 -41.24
CA THR A 2 -45.19 -60.51 -40.72
C THR A 2 -44.44 -59.18 -40.62
N GLY A 3 -44.83 -58.13 -41.36
CA GLY A 3 -44.19 -56.82 -41.34
C GLY A 3 -44.48 -55.99 -40.10
N VAL A 4 -45.73 -55.99 -39.63
CA VAL A 4 -46.16 -55.24 -38.41
C VAL A 4 -45.51 -55.81 -37.15
N TRP A 5 -45.36 -57.14 -37.09
CA TRP A 5 -44.70 -57.83 -35.98
C TRP A 5 -43.21 -57.49 -35.87
N ARG A 6 -42.52 -57.36 -37.02
CA ARG A 6 -41.11 -56.95 -37.07
C ARG A 6 -40.91 -55.50 -36.64
N CYS A 7 -41.81 -54.59 -37.03
CA CYS A 7 -41.75 -53.19 -36.58
C CYS A 7 -42.00 -53.05 -35.08
N MET A 8 -42.97 -53.79 -34.52
CA MET A 8 -43.27 -53.76 -33.08
C MET A 8 -42.15 -54.35 -32.23
N LEU A 9 -41.47 -55.40 -32.71
CA LEU A 9 -40.28 -55.93 -32.05
C LEU A 9 -39.11 -54.95 -32.11
N ALA A 10 -38.91 -54.27 -33.25
CA ALA A 10 -37.85 -53.28 -33.39
C ALA A 10 -38.06 -52.08 -32.46
N THR A 11 -39.29 -51.58 -32.31
CA THR A 11 -39.61 -50.47 -31.40
C THR A 11 -39.47 -50.87 -29.93
N MET A 12 -39.88 -52.10 -29.55
CA MET A 12 -39.69 -52.61 -28.19
C MET A 12 -38.20 -52.78 -27.84
N VAL A 13 -37.39 -53.28 -28.77
CA VAL A 13 -35.93 -53.38 -28.58
C VAL A 13 -35.30 -51.98 -28.46
N LEU A 14 -35.70 -51.02 -29.29
CA LEU A 14 -35.20 -49.64 -29.21
C LEU A 14 -35.55 -49.00 -27.86
N MET A 15 -36.78 -49.19 -27.38
CA MET A 15 -37.21 -48.70 -26.06
C MET A 15 -36.44 -49.36 -24.91
N CYS A 16 -36.20 -50.68 -24.98
CA CYS A 16 -35.38 -51.37 -23.98
C CYS A 16 -33.93 -50.87 -23.97
N VAL A 17 -33.34 -50.58 -25.13
CA VAL A 17 -31.98 -50.01 -25.22
C VAL A 17 -31.94 -48.58 -24.67
N CYS A 18 -32.95 -47.76 -24.97
CA CYS A 18 -33.08 -46.41 -24.42
C CYS A 18 -33.23 -46.40 -22.89
N LEU A 19 -33.95 -47.37 -22.32
CA LEU A 19 -34.15 -47.48 -20.88
C LEU A 19 -32.92 -48.03 -20.15
N TRP A 20 -32.13 -48.92 -20.77
CA TRP A 20 -30.91 -49.45 -20.16
C TRP A 20 -29.80 -48.39 -20.08
N GLY A 21 -29.76 -47.43 -21.01
CA GLY A 21 -28.78 -46.34 -21.02
C GLY A 21 -28.94 -45.29 -19.92
N CYS A 22 -30.06 -45.28 -19.17
CA CYS A 22 -30.33 -44.26 -18.16
C CYS A 22 -29.88 -44.64 -16.74
N SER A 23 -29.37 -45.86 -16.50
CA SER A 23 -29.13 -46.34 -15.12
C SER A 23 -27.71 -46.15 -14.59
N GLU A 24 -26.76 -45.60 -15.36
CA GLU A 24 -25.40 -45.38 -14.86
C GLU A 24 -24.98 -43.91 -14.97
N ALA A 25 -25.10 -43.19 -13.86
CA ALA A 25 -24.06 -42.31 -13.30
C ALA A 25 -24.66 -41.25 -12.36
N VAL A 26 -25.36 -41.66 -11.30
CA VAL A 26 -25.43 -40.82 -10.10
C VAL A 26 -24.19 -41.15 -9.27
N GLY A 27 -23.06 -40.56 -9.68
CA GLY A 27 -21.86 -40.52 -8.84
C GLY A 27 -22.20 -39.80 -7.55
N GLY A 28 -22.39 -40.56 -6.47
CA GLY A 28 -22.66 -40.03 -5.14
C GLY A 28 -21.62 -38.96 -4.79
N ALA A 29 -22.09 -37.79 -4.33
CA ALA A 29 -21.21 -36.70 -3.94
C ALA A 29 -20.29 -37.17 -2.79
N ARG A 30 -19.02 -37.44 -3.11
CA ARG A 30 -18.00 -37.64 -2.07
C ARG A 30 -17.89 -36.35 -1.28
N SER A 31 -18.29 -36.40 -0.01
CA SER A 31 -18.11 -35.28 0.91
C SER A 31 -16.61 -34.96 0.99
N ARG A 32 -16.26 -33.72 0.60
CA ARG A 32 -14.89 -33.23 0.75
C ARG A 32 -14.54 -33.26 2.25
N PRO A 33 -13.39 -33.84 2.66
CA PRO A 33 -12.95 -33.75 4.04
C PRO A 33 -12.92 -32.28 4.47
N ARG A 34 -13.49 -31.97 5.63
CA ARG A 34 -13.47 -30.62 6.20
C ARG A 34 -12.01 -30.14 6.24
N PRO A 35 -11.66 -28.97 5.69
CA PRO A 35 -10.28 -28.50 5.71
C PRO A 35 -9.77 -28.52 7.14
N GLN A 36 -8.70 -29.27 7.41
CA GLN A 36 -8.02 -29.20 8.70
C GLN A 36 -7.64 -27.74 8.94
N ARG A 37 -7.93 -27.31 10.18
CA ARG A 37 -7.77 -25.97 10.75
C ARG A 37 -6.76 -25.12 9.96
N ARG A 38 -7.24 -23.99 9.39
CA ARG A 38 -6.37 -23.03 8.69
C ARG A 38 -5.12 -22.77 9.55
N PRO A 39 -3.90 -22.83 8.99
CA PRO A 39 -2.69 -22.50 9.73
C PRO A 39 -2.88 -21.17 10.45
N ARG A 40 -2.45 -21.08 11.71
CA ARG A 40 -2.48 -19.80 12.45
C ARG A 40 -1.81 -18.75 11.58
N LYS A 41 -2.56 -17.71 11.22
CA LYS A 41 -2.06 -16.59 10.44
C LYS A 41 -0.86 -16.02 11.23
N LYS A 42 0.34 -16.00 10.62
CA LYS A 42 1.51 -15.38 11.24
C LYS A 42 1.12 -13.96 11.71
N PRO A 43 1.59 -13.48 12.88
CA PRO A 43 1.33 -12.12 13.31
C PRO A 43 1.71 -11.18 12.17
N LYS A 44 0.81 -10.26 11.84
CA LYS A 44 1.05 -9.28 10.79
C LYS A 44 2.07 -8.29 11.36
N VAL A 45 3.35 -8.51 11.06
CA VAL A 45 4.39 -7.53 11.37
C VAL A 45 4.14 -6.34 10.46
N ASP A 46 3.92 -5.16 11.04
CA ASP A 46 3.71 -3.97 10.24
C ASP A 46 5.04 -3.55 9.59
N PRO A 47 5.08 -3.30 8.27
CA PRO A 47 6.33 -3.05 7.55
C PRO A 47 7.20 -1.91 8.10
N ILE A 48 6.60 -0.98 8.84
CA ILE A 48 7.31 0.15 9.47
C ILE A 48 8.14 -0.27 10.69
N ASP A 49 7.80 -1.37 11.35
CA ASP A 49 8.58 -1.88 12.48
C ASP A 49 9.89 -2.52 12.05
N LEU A 50 9.97 -2.92 10.77
CA LEU A 50 11.19 -3.44 10.16
C LEU A 50 12.17 -2.34 9.74
N ILE A 51 11.73 -1.07 9.73
CA ILE A 51 12.55 0.05 9.28
C ILE A 51 13.16 0.69 10.53
N PRO A 52 14.45 0.48 10.80
CA PRO A 52 15.11 1.18 11.89
C PRO A 52 15.15 2.69 11.55
N PRO A 53 14.89 3.57 12.53
CA PRO A 53 15.18 4.99 12.36
C PRO A 53 16.70 5.19 12.22
N ALA A 54 17.12 6.29 11.60
CA ALA A 54 18.54 6.64 11.56
C ALA A 54 19.09 6.78 12.99
N GLU A 55 20.34 6.36 13.20
CA GLU A 55 20.95 6.40 14.52
C GLU A 55 21.15 7.84 14.99
N ASN A 56 20.83 8.10 16.26
CA ASN A 56 21.06 9.39 16.93
C ASN A 56 20.51 10.61 16.17
N ILE A 57 19.30 10.50 15.61
CA ILE A 57 18.67 11.61 14.88
C ILE A 57 18.48 12.84 15.77
N ASN A 58 18.99 13.97 15.30
CA ASN A 58 18.72 15.29 15.86
C ASN A 58 17.69 16.04 15.01
N ILE A 59 16.44 16.09 15.47
CA ILE A 59 15.33 16.75 14.78
C ILE A 59 15.59 18.27 14.59
N GLN A 60 16.35 18.92 15.47
CA GLN A 60 16.67 20.35 15.31
C GLN A 60 17.46 20.61 14.03
N ARG A 61 18.41 19.73 13.72
CA ARG A 61 19.24 19.84 12.52
C ARG A 61 18.47 19.55 11.23
N MET A 62 17.28 18.97 11.33
CA MET A 62 16.37 18.77 10.20
C MET A 62 15.52 20.01 9.89
N THR A 63 15.55 21.06 10.72
CA THR A 63 14.78 22.28 10.45
C THR A 63 15.28 22.99 9.20
N GLY A 64 14.39 23.67 8.50
CA GLY A 64 14.68 24.33 7.22
C GLY A 64 13.88 23.77 6.05
N THR A 65 14.34 24.08 4.85
CA THR A 65 13.63 23.82 3.60
C THR A 65 14.17 22.56 2.90
N TRP A 66 13.26 21.69 2.51
CA TRP A 66 13.52 20.41 1.87
C TRP A 66 12.68 20.27 0.61
N TYR A 67 13.31 19.92 -0.51
CA TYR A 67 12.67 19.71 -1.80
C TYR A 67 12.38 18.22 -1.97
N LEU A 68 11.14 17.86 -2.33
CA LEU A 68 10.78 16.49 -2.63
C LEU A 68 11.37 16.11 -3.99
N LEU A 69 12.33 15.17 -3.99
CA LEU A 69 13.02 14.71 -5.20
C LEU A 69 12.33 13.49 -5.82
N ASN A 70 11.93 12.53 -4.97
CA ASN A 70 11.28 11.30 -5.45
C ASN A 70 10.34 10.74 -4.38
N THR A 71 9.34 9.98 -4.83
CA THR A 71 8.41 9.25 -3.98
C THR A 71 8.19 7.84 -4.54
N ALA A 72 8.42 6.83 -3.72
CA ALA A 72 8.08 5.44 -4.01
C ALA A 72 6.92 5.00 -3.10
N SER A 73 5.84 4.43 -3.63
CA SER A 73 4.68 4.08 -2.81
C SER A 73 3.96 2.82 -3.30
N LYS A 74 3.38 2.08 -2.35
CA LYS A 74 2.36 1.05 -2.64
C LYS A 74 0.93 1.62 -2.72
N CYS A 75 0.77 2.94 -2.61
CA CYS A 75 -0.52 3.60 -2.77
C CYS A 75 -0.95 3.58 -4.24
N SER A 76 -2.12 2.99 -4.51
CA SER A 76 -2.69 2.89 -5.87
C SER A 76 -2.78 4.24 -6.58
N TYR A 77 -3.12 5.30 -5.86
CA TYR A 77 -3.17 6.65 -6.44
C TYR A 77 -1.80 7.11 -6.94
N LEU A 78 -0.74 6.94 -6.14
CA LEU A 78 0.61 7.33 -6.54
C LEU A 78 1.19 6.42 -7.62
N ILE A 79 0.81 5.14 -7.65
CA ILE A 79 1.17 4.23 -8.75
C ILE A 79 0.54 4.70 -10.07
N ASN A 80 -0.73 5.10 -10.04
CA ASN A 80 -1.47 5.46 -11.25
C ASN A 80 -1.24 6.91 -11.72
N HIS A 81 -0.86 7.82 -10.81
CA HIS A 81 -0.74 9.25 -11.08
C HIS A 81 0.66 9.82 -10.77
N GLY A 82 1.62 8.96 -10.44
CA GLY A 82 2.97 9.37 -10.04
C GLY A 82 3.74 10.15 -11.12
N THR A 83 3.36 10.02 -12.40
CA THR A 83 3.96 10.77 -13.51
C THR A 83 3.46 12.20 -13.64
N LYS A 84 2.41 12.58 -12.90
CA LYS A 84 1.82 13.93 -12.90
C LYS A 84 2.10 14.68 -11.59
N VAL A 85 3.11 14.26 -10.83
CA VAL A 85 3.45 14.92 -9.57
C VAL A 85 4.05 16.29 -9.84
N GLU A 86 3.59 17.26 -9.07
CA GLU A 86 4.06 18.64 -9.18
C GLU A 86 5.20 18.92 -8.19
N PRO A 87 6.06 19.93 -8.46
CA PRO A 87 7.13 20.31 -7.56
C PRO A 87 6.59 20.59 -6.16
N THR A 88 7.17 19.92 -5.16
CA THR A 88 6.75 20.00 -3.77
C THR A 88 7.93 20.38 -2.89
N VAL A 89 7.72 21.36 -2.01
CA VAL A 89 8.71 21.85 -1.04
C VAL A 89 8.13 21.70 0.36
N MET A 90 8.92 21.21 1.30
CA MET A 90 8.58 21.05 2.70
C MET A 90 9.46 21.96 3.54
N SER A 91 8.88 22.73 4.45
CA SER A 91 9.59 23.51 5.45
C SER A 91 9.31 22.92 6.83
N LEU A 92 10.37 22.59 7.55
CA LEU A 92 10.31 22.05 8.91
C LEU A 92 10.74 23.15 9.88
N SER A 93 9.86 23.51 10.81
CA SER A 93 10.17 24.46 11.87
C SER A 93 9.77 23.89 13.22
N ARG A 94 10.55 24.22 14.26
CA ARG A 94 10.18 23.83 15.62
C ARG A 94 9.23 24.87 16.20
N SER A 95 8.17 24.39 16.84
CA SER A 95 7.26 25.28 17.55
C SER A 95 7.93 25.80 18.82
N SER A 96 7.92 27.11 19.04
CA SER A 96 8.47 27.74 20.25
C SER A 96 7.72 27.34 21.52
N ASP A 97 6.47 26.87 21.39
CA ASP A 97 5.58 26.54 22.50
C ASP A 97 5.73 25.10 23.04
N SER A 98 6.34 24.18 22.28
CA SER A 98 6.46 22.80 22.75
C SER A 98 7.61 22.04 22.11
N ASP A 99 8.41 21.39 22.95
CA ASP A 99 9.49 20.52 22.50
C ASP A 99 9.02 19.16 21.96
N GLN A 100 7.72 18.92 21.92
CA GLN A 100 7.15 17.65 21.50
C GLN A 100 6.53 17.69 20.10
N THR A 101 6.56 18.83 19.42
CA THR A 101 5.96 18.98 18.08
C THR A 101 6.90 19.65 17.09
N LEU A 102 6.71 19.30 15.82
CA LEU A 102 7.39 19.87 14.67
C LEU A 102 6.34 20.39 13.70
N SER A 103 6.40 21.68 13.41
CA SER A 103 5.53 22.33 12.42
C SER A 103 6.08 22.06 11.03
N VAL A 104 5.19 21.62 10.13
CA VAL A 104 5.54 21.21 8.78
C VAL A 104 4.66 21.96 7.80
N SER A 105 5.24 22.84 7.00
CA SER A 105 4.56 23.47 5.86
C SER A 105 4.98 22.75 4.59
N THR A 106 4.02 22.24 3.83
CA THR A 106 4.26 21.65 2.50
C THR A 106 3.62 22.52 1.44
N LYS A 107 4.44 23.10 0.57
CA LYS A 107 4.00 23.86 -0.59
C LYS A 107 4.08 22.99 -1.83
N THR A 108 2.97 22.85 -2.52
CA THR A 108 2.91 22.15 -3.81
C THR A 108 2.21 23.03 -4.81
N ARG A 109 2.62 22.94 -6.06
CA ARG A 109 1.78 23.43 -7.14
C ARG A 109 0.65 22.41 -7.36
N HIS A 110 -0.55 22.89 -7.64
CA HIS A 110 -1.70 22.09 -8.02
C HIS A 110 -2.65 22.95 -8.86
N ASN A 111 -3.02 22.49 -10.05
CA ASN A 111 -3.89 23.22 -10.99
C ASN A 111 -3.38 24.65 -11.28
N HIS A 112 -2.09 24.80 -11.57
CA HIS A 112 -1.45 26.10 -11.84
C HIS A 112 -1.47 27.10 -10.67
N GLN A 113 -1.87 26.68 -9.46
CA GLN A 113 -1.84 27.49 -8.25
C GLN A 113 -0.92 26.86 -7.20
N CYS A 114 -0.31 27.69 -6.35
CA CYS A 114 0.49 27.21 -5.24
C CYS A 114 -0.41 27.01 -4.01
N TRP A 115 -0.42 25.80 -3.48
CA TRP A 115 -1.14 25.43 -2.27
C TRP A 115 -0.16 25.19 -1.13
N GLU A 116 -0.52 25.66 0.06
CA GLU A 116 0.24 25.41 1.28
C GLU A 116 -0.56 24.53 2.23
N ILE A 117 0.05 23.44 2.67
CA ILE A 117 -0.52 22.45 3.58
C ILE A 117 0.24 22.53 4.88
N LEU A 118 -0.43 22.95 5.94
CA LEU A 118 0.13 23.03 7.29
C LEU A 118 -0.16 21.73 8.04
N GLN A 119 0.88 21.13 8.61
CA GLN A 119 0.83 19.88 9.35
C GLN A 119 1.63 20.02 10.64
N VAL A 120 1.25 19.21 11.64
CA VAL A 120 1.98 19.11 12.91
C VAL A 120 2.40 17.66 13.09
N TYR A 121 3.71 17.42 13.14
CA TYR A 121 4.28 16.12 13.43
C TYR A 121 4.60 16.04 14.92
N HIS A 122 4.05 15.04 15.58
CA HIS A 122 4.32 14.78 16.99
C HIS A 122 5.57 13.92 17.12
N LEU A 123 6.50 14.34 17.98
CA LEU A 123 7.65 13.52 18.34
C LEU A 123 7.18 12.33 19.18
N THR A 124 7.79 11.17 18.98
CA THR A 124 7.56 9.99 19.82
C THR A 124 8.77 9.75 20.73
N PRO A 125 8.64 8.90 21.77
CA PRO A 125 9.78 8.54 22.62
C PRO A 125 10.91 7.83 21.85
N ALA A 126 10.59 7.21 20.71
CA ALA A 126 11.58 6.60 19.82
C ALA A 126 12.20 7.68 18.91
N PRO A 127 13.52 7.96 19.01
CA PRO A 127 14.17 8.93 18.16
C PRO A 127 13.96 8.64 16.67
N GLY A 128 13.74 9.68 15.87
CA GLY A 128 13.49 9.53 14.43
C GLY A 128 12.09 9.02 14.05
N ARG A 129 11.27 8.61 15.02
CA ARG A 129 9.86 8.26 14.80
C ARG A 129 8.95 9.43 15.17
N LEU A 130 8.09 9.78 14.23
CA LEU A 130 7.16 10.90 14.29
C LEU A 130 5.75 10.40 13.94
N THR A 131 4.74 11.13 14.41
CA THR A 131 3.34 10.79 14.11
C THR A 131 2.59 12.02 13.65
N LEU A 132 2.02 11.95 12.44
CA LEU A 132 1.00 12.89 11.99
C LEU A 132 -0.38 12.36 12.41
N LYS A 133 -1.07 13.10 13.27
CA LYS A 133 -2.39 12.70 13.76
C LYS A 133 -3.45 12.89 12.67
N GLY A 134 -4.23 11.84 12.44
CA GLY A 134 -5.43 11.92 11.62
C GLY A 134 -6.65 12.37 12.43
N ALA A 135 -7.80 12.46 11.78
CA ALA A 135 -9.07 12.72 12.48
C ALA A 135 -9.43 11.61 13.48
N ARG A 136 -8.89 10.41 13.30
CA ARG A 136 -9.01 9.25 14.18
C ARG A 136 -7.66 8.53 14.28
N ALA A 137 -7.48 7.76 15.34
CA ALA A 137 -6.23 7.05 15.61
C ALA A 137 -5.83 6.09 14.47
N GLU A 138 -6.80 5.43 13.83
CA GLU A 138 -6.57 4.49 12.71
C GLU A 138 -6.11 5.20 11.43
N LEU A 139 -6.27 6.53 11.36
CA LEU A 139 -5.87 7.37 10.24
C LEU A 139 -4.54 8.08 10.49
N ASN A 140 -3.91 7.84 11.64
CA ASN A 140 -2.59 8.35 11.94
C ASN A 140 -1.61 7.87 10.87
N THR A 141 -0.67 8.75 10.54
CA THR A 141 0.44 8.43 9.66
C THR A 141 1.69 8.40 10.51
N GLU A 142 2.29 7.22 10.61
CA GLU A 142 3.58 7.04 11.24
C GLU A 142 4.67 7.42 10.24
N ILE A 143 5.67 8.15 10.72
CA ILE A 143 6.73 8.71 9.91
C ILE A 143 8.04 8.31 10.56
N VAL A 144 8.91 7.66 9.80
CA VAL A 144 10.26 7.28 10.24
C VAL A 144 11.27 8.00 9.37
N ILE A 145 12.17 8.75 9.99
CA ILE A 145 13.36 9.26 9.31
C ILE A 145 14.36 8.10 9.29
N GLY A 146 14.55 7.49 8.13
CA GLY A 146 15.41 6.30 8.00
C GLY A 146 16.87 6.65 7.79
N GLU A 147 17.14 7.66 6.96
CA GLU A 147 18.50 8.12 6.66
C GLU A 147 18.49 9.64 6.45
N THR A 148 19.53 10.32 6.92
CA THR A 148 19.74 11.75 6.69
C THR A 148 21.16 12.12 7.08
N ASP A 149 21.77 13.04 6.31
CA ASP A 149 23.02 13.71 6.67
C ASP A 149 22.78 15.14 7.18
N TYR A 150 21.51 15.56 7.30
CA TYR A 150 21.03 16.92 7.64
C TYR A 150 21.36 18.00 6.62
N SER A 151 22.37 17.81 5.76
CA SER A 151 22.94 18.84 4.91
C SER A 151 22.72 18.65 3.42
N SER A 152 22.31 17.46 2.95
CA SER A 152 22.13 17.20 1.53
C SER A 152 20.86 16.42 1.23
N TYR A 153 20.54 15.38 2.01
CA TYR A 153 19.37 14.55 1.77
C TYR A 153 18.72 14.02 3.06
N ALA A 154 17.46 13.62 2.93
CA ALA A 154 16.73 12.87 3.94
C ALA A 154 15.77 11.87 3.30
N VAL A 155 15.76 10.64 3.81
CA VAL A 155 14.83 9.58 3.41
C VAL A 155 13.81 9.37 4.52
N MET A 156 12.53 9.61 4.20
CA MET A 156 11.42 9.52 5.14
C MET A 156 10.42 8.46 4.70
N TYR A 157 10.08 7.57 5.62
CA TYR A 157 9.11 6.51 5.43
C TYR A 157 7.78 6.91 6.08
N TYR A 158 6.72 6.95 5.29
CA TYR A 158 5.37 7.24 5.72
C TYR A 158 4.55 5.96 5.68
N HIS A 159 3.99 5.57 6.80
CA HIS A 159 3.09 4.43 6.90
C HIS A 159 1.69 4.89 7.28
N LYS A 160 0.72 4.55 6.44
CA LYS A 160 -0.69 4.86 6.67
C LYS A 160 -1.55 3.70 6.22
N GLN A 161 -2.40 3.19 7.11
CA GLN A 161 -3.34 2.10 6.82
C GLN A 161 -2.68 0.87 6.14
N GLY A 162 -1.52 0.44 6.63
CA GLY A 162 -0.82 -0.72 6.07
C GLY A 162 -0.11 -0.46 4.73
N LYS A 163 -0.10 0.77 4.23
CA LYS A 163 0.62 1.18 3.01
C LYS A 163 1.82 2.04 3.37
N THR A 164 2.96 1.69 2.80
CA THR A 164 4.21 2.43 2.98
C THR A 164 4.48 3.29 1.75
N THR A 165 4.92 4.52 2.00
CA THR A 165 5.40 5.48 1.03
C THR A 165 6.76 5.99 1.49
N VAL A 166 7.76 5.91 0.63
CA VAL A 166 9.10 6.45 0.87
C VAL A 166 9.24 7.75 0.11
N LYS A 167 9.79 8.77 0.75
CA LYS A 167 10.07 10.06 0.15
C LYS A 167 11.54 10.40 0.31
N LEU A 168 12.16 10.80 -0.79
CA LEU A 168 13.51 11.34 -0.82
C LEU A 168 13.43 12.86 -0.90
N TYR A 169 14.05 13.52 0.07
CA TYR A 169 14.18 14.96 0.13
C TYR A 169 15.64 15.38 -0.06
N GLY A 170 15.86 16.58 -0.59
CA GLY A 170 17.17 17.23 -0.61
C GLY A 170 17.07 18.73 -0.35
N VAL A 171 18.14 19.37 0.12
CA VAL A 171 18.15 20.82 0.43
C VAL A 171 18.47 21.71 -0.77
N LEU A 172 19.09 21.19 -1.82
CA LEU A 172 19.30 21.93 -3.06
C LEU A 172 18.37 21.37 -4.13
N LEU A 173 17.66 22.26 -4.83
CA LEU A 173 16.98 21.91 -6.07
C LEU A 173 18.05 21.80 -7.16
N ILE A 174 18.89 20.77 -7.06
CA ILE A 174 19.82 20.47 -8.13
C ILE A 174 18.94 20.18 -9.36
N HIS A 175 19.30 20.73 -10.51
CA HIS A 175 18.84 20.29 -11.84
C HIS A 175 19.25 18.83 -12.12
N VAL A 176 19.16 17.93 -11.14
CA VAL A 176 19.32 16.50 -11.33
C VAL A 176 17.94 16.00 -11.73
N ILE A 177 17.68 16.12 -13.03
CA ILE A 177 16.89 15.14 -13.78
C ILE A 177 17.66 13.81 -13.64
N PHE A 178 17.66 13.19 -12.46
CA PHE A 178 17.74 11.75 -12.38
C PHE A 178 16.30 11.33 -12.33
N VAL A 179 15.77 11.16 -13.53
CA VAL A 179 14.83 10.09 -13.81
C VAL A 179 15.41 8.86 -13.09
N LEU A 180 14.90 8.57 -11.91
CA LEU A 180 15.00 7.24 -11.34
C LEU A 180 14.08 6.38 -12.23
N ASN A 181 14.57 6.09 -13.43
CA ASN A 181 14.21 4.89 -14.17
C ASN A 181 14.82 3.76 -13.35
N VAL A 182 14.11 3.39 -12.29
CA VAL A 182 14.07 2.01 -11.83
C VAL A 182 12.71 1.48 -12.26
N CYS A 183 12.59 1.36 -13.58
CA CYS A 183 11.95 0.27 -14.33
C CYS A 183 12.69 0.20 -15.67
#